data_AF-A0A522XX87-F1
#
_entry.id   AF-A0A522XX87-F1
#
_cell.length_a   1.000
_cell.length_b   1.000
_cell.length_c   1.000
_cell.angle_alpha   90.00
_cell.angle_beta   90.00
_cell.angle_gamma   90.00
#
_symmetry.space_group_name_H-M   'P 1'
#
loop_
_entity.id
_entity.type
_entity.pdbx_description
1 polymer ?
#
loop_
_entity_poly.entity_id
_entity_poly.type
_entity_poly.pdbx_seq_one_letter_code
_entity_poly.pdbx_strand_id
1 'polypeptide(L)'
;MELFLENILNLVGFVVGIIIGTISYIGFRNTGSPTLFRLTLAFYSIGIGFFIMWAGQTLDIFVYKTGHTERWVQTFGIAVQTVGYFFIAFSHTIKSFFPKSNYLRSIGIMPLFLISFISIENIIRSISFILLAYGAIETLLSYFASRRKTAILVACGLWALAIGEFLGWYYFVFPQSILNVVSIATKIAGLIMLFIPVTKVPLTKIKFDENI
;
A
#
# COMPACT_ATOMS: atom_id res chain seq x y z
N MET A 1 -15.66 20.94 -1.09
CA MET A 1 -16.04 19.82 -0.20
C MET A 1 -15.12 18.62 -0.41
N GLU A 2 -14.76 18.29 -1.66
CA GLU A 2 -13.88 17.15 -1.99
C GLU A 2 -12.47 17.25 -1.37
N LEU A 3 -11.78 18.40 -1.50
CA LEU A 3 -10.45 18.61 -0.89
C LEU A 3 -10.42 18.39 0.64
N PHE A 4 -11.50 18.77 1.33
CA PHE A 4 -11.59 18.59 2.79
C PHE A 4 -11.75 17.10 3.15
N LEU A 5 -12.54 16.36 2.37
CA LEU A 5 -12.75 14.92 2.56
C LEU A 5 -11.47 14.14 2.24
N GLU A 6 -10.77 14.48 1.17
CA GLU A 6 -9.46 13.91 0.84
C GLU A 6 -8.43 14.13 1.94
N ASN A 7 -8.40 15.34 2.52
CA ASN A 7 -7.50 15.65 3.62
C ASN A 7 -7.80 14.78 4.85
N ILE A 8 -9.08 14.64 5.24
CA ILE A 8 -9.47 13.74 6.34
C ILE A 8 -9.08 12.30 6.03
N LEU A 9 -9.32 11.82 4.82
CA LEU A 9 -8.97 10.47 4.42
C LEU A 9 -7.45 10.22 4.46
N ASN A 10 -6.63 11.16 3.98
CA ASN A 10 -5.18 11.05 4.08
C ASN A 10 -4.70 11.03 5.54
N LEU A 11 -5.33 11.81 6.42
CA LEU A 11 -5.05 11.75 7.86
C LEU A 11 -5.40 10.38 8.46
N VAL A 12 -6.55 9.81 8.09
CA VAL A 12 -6.94 8.45 8.52
C VAL A 12 -5.94 7.42 8.00
N GLY A 13 -5.55 7.50 6.73
CA GLY A 13 -4.53 6.63 6.12
C GLY A 13 -3.19 6.70 6.85
N PHE A 14 -2.77 7.90 7.27
CA PHE A 14 -1.57 8.09 8.09
C PHE A 14 -1.68 7.39 9.45
N VAL A 15 -2.78 7.63 10.18
CA VAL A 15 -3.02 7.02 11.50
C VAL A 15 -3.04 5.50 11.40
N VAL A 16 -3.76 4.95 10.43
CA VAL A 16 -3.82 3.50 10.18
C VAL A 16 -2.41 2.97 9.87
N GLY A 17 -1.66 3.63 8.97
CA GLY A 17 -0.30 3.23 8.62
C GLY A 17 0.63 3.15 9.83
N ILE A 18 0.61 4.16 10.71
CA ILE A 18 1.43 4.18 11.94
C ILE A 18 1.01 3.10 12.93
N ILE A 19 -0.30 2.88 13.14
CA ILE A 19 -0.79 1.84 14.06
C ILE A 19 -0.30 0.47 13.59
N ILE A 20 -0.48 0.13 12.32
CA ILE A 20 -0.06 -1.17 11.77
C ILE A 20 1.48 -1.29 11.82
N GLY A 21 2.21 -0.21 11.52
CA GLY A 21 3.67 -0.17 11.61
C GLY A 21 4.19 -0.41 13.03
N THR A 22 3.56 0.20 14.03
CA THR A 22 3.92 0.04 15.45
C THR A 22 3.68 -1.39 15.92
N ILE A 23 2.54 -1.99 15.59
CA ILE A 23 2.26 -3.39 15.95
C ILE A 23 3.24 -4.35 15.26
N SER A 24 3.56 -4.09 13.99
CA SER A 24 4.57 -4.87 13.25
C SER A 24 5.95 -4.78 13.92
N TYR A 25 6.31 -3.59 14.42
CA TYR A 25 7.57 -3.37 15.14
C TYR A 25 7.62 -4.14 16.47
N ILE A 26 6.53 -4.12 17.26
CA ILE A 26 6.41 -4.91 18.48
C ILE A 26 6.53 -6.42 18.16
N GLY A 27 5.86 -6.87 17.10
CA GLY A 27 5.98 -8.25 16.61
C GLY A 27 7.42 -8.61 16.22
N PHE A 28 8.14 -7.69 15.57
CA PHE A 28 9.56 -7.88 15.23
C PHE A 28 10.43 -7.97 16.49
N ARG A 29 10.28 -7.05 17.44
CA ARG A 29 11.02 -7.07 18.72
C ARG A 29 10.83 -8.39 19.48
N ASN A 30 9.63 -8.96 19.43
CA ASN A 30 9.31 -10.19 20.15
C ASN A 30 9.70 -11.47 19.39
N THR A 31 9.73 -11.46 18.06
CA THR A 31 9.96 -12.68 17.26
C THR A 31 11.35 -12.73 16.61
N GLY A 32 12.02 -11.58 16.44
CA GLY A 32 13.28 -11.47 15.70
C GLY A 32 13.19 -11.79 14.21
N SER A 33 11.98 -11.95 13.66
CA SER A 33 11.79 -12.39 12.27
C SER A 33 12.10 -11.27 11.27
N PRO A 34 13.01 -11.47 10.29
CA PRO A 34 13.30 -10.51 9.23
C PRO A 34 12.06 -10.10 8.41
N THR A 35 11.02 -10.94 8.36
CA THR A 35 9.79 -10.64 7.63
C THR A 35 8.96 -9.53 8.29
N LEU A 36 8.87 -9.52 9.63
CA LEU A 36 8.11 -8.51 10.38
C LEU A 36 8.80 -7.15 10.36
N PHE A 37 10.14 -7.14 10.30
CA PHE A 37 10.91 -5.91 10.12
C PHE A 37 10.62 -5.26 8.77
N ARG A 38 10.56 -6.04 7.67
CA ARG A 38 10.20 -5.52 6.34
C ARG A 38 8.79 -4.94 6.31
N LEU A 39 7.82 -5.61 6.93
CA LEU A 39 6.44 -5.10 7.06
C LEU A 39 6.39 -3.80 7.88
N THR A 40 7.19 -3.69 8.93
CA THR A 40 7.32 -2.47 9.73
C THR A 40 7.76 -1.28 8.85
N LEU A 41 8.86 -1.45 8.12
CA LEU A 41 9.35 -0.42 7.19
C LEU A 41 8.30 -0.09 6.11
N ALA A 42 7.59 -1.09 5.61
CA ALA A 42 6.54 -0.90 4.62
C ALA A 42 5.40 0.00 5.13
N PHE A 43 4.83 -0.32 6.29
CA PHE A 43 3.69 0.44 6.84
C PHE A 43 4.09 1.83 7.32
N TYR A 44 5.31 1.99 7.86
CA TYR A 44 5.83 3.33 8.17
C TYR A 44 6.02 4.17 6.90
N SER A 45 6.57 3.60 5.82
CA SER A 45 6.72 4.30 4.55
C SER A 45 5.35 4.71 3.98
N ILE A 46 4.37 3.80 3.95
CA ILE A 46 3.01 4.13 3.49
C ILE A 46 2.39 5.23 4.36
N GLY A 47 2.53 5.14 5.68
CA GLY A 47 2.07 6.15 6.63
C GLY A 47 2.68 7.52 6.33
N ILE A 48 4.01 7.61 6.23
CA ILE A 48 4.72 8.85 5.90
C ILE A 48 4.25 9.42 4.55
N GLY A 49 4.01 8.56 3.55
CA GLY A 49 3.47 8.98 2.27
C GLY A 49 2.08 9.62 2.38
N PHE A 50 1.17 9.03 3.18
CA PHE A 50 -0.12 9.66 3.50
C PHE A 50 0.02 10.98 4.26
N PHE A 51 0.99 11.07 5.17
CA PHE A 51 1.28 12.31 5.90
C PHE A 51 1.77 13.43 4.98
N ILE A 52 2.67 13.13 4.02
CA ILE A 52 3.14 14.10 3.04
C ILE A 52 1.97 14.63 2.19
N MET A 53 1.07 13.74 1.76
CA MET A 53 -0.14 14.13 1.01
C MET A 53 -1.07 15.02 1.85
N TRP A 54 -1.32 14.64 3.11
CA TRP A 54 -2.10 15.43 4.06
C TRP A 54 -1.50 16.82 4.33
N ALA A 55 -0.19 16.87 4.57
CA ALA A 55 0.52 18.12 4.84
C ALA A 55 0.50 19.04 3.61
N GLY A 56 0.71 18.49 2.41
CA GLY A 56 0.63 19.23 1.15
C GLY A 56 -0.76 19.83 0.91
N GLN A 57 -1.82 19.06 1.14
CA GLN A 57 -3.20 19.54 1.01
C GLN A 57 -3.56 20.57 2.08
N THR A 58 -3.11 20.36 3.33
CA THR A 58 -3.34 21.30 4.43
C THR A 58 -2.63 22.64 4.16
N LEU A 59 -1.38 22.61 3.68
CA LEU A 59 -0.66 23.84 3.32
C LEU A 59 -1.33 24.59 2.16
N ASP A 60 -1.84 23.88 1.15
CA ASP A 60 -2.60 24.52 0.06
C ASP A 60 -3.88 25.20 0.57
N ILE A 61 -4.63 24.55 1.46
CA ILE A 61 -5.87 25.09 2.03
C ILE A 61 -5.60 26.33 2.91
N PHE A 62 -4.54 26.33 3.71
CA PHE A 62 -4.28 27.39 4.70
C PHE A 62 -3.39 28.54 4.19
N VAL A 63 -2.41 28.25 3.31
CA VAL A 63 -1.37 29.22 2.92
C VAL A 63 -1.56 29.70 1.48
N TYR A 64 -1.65 28.80 0.50
CA TYR A 64 -1.58 29.16 -0.91
C TYR A 64 -2.95 29.48 -1.53
N LYS A 65 -4.04 28.90 -1.02
CA LYS A 65 -5.43 29.07 -1.53
C LYS A 65 -5.57 28.85 -3.04
N THR A 66 -4.71 28.03 -3.62
CA THR A 66 -4.61 27.78 -5.06
C THR A 66 -5.65 26.79 -5.56
N GLY A 67 -6.29 26.04 -4.65
CA GLY A 67 -7.34 25.06 -4.98
C GLY A 67 -6.80 23.77 -5.62
N HIS A 68 -5.48 23.67 -5.76
CA HIS A 68 -4.77 22.52 -6.31
C HIS A 68 -3.46 22.30 -5.54
N THR A 69 -3.23 21.08 -5.08
CA THR A 69 -1.98 20.73 -4.41
C THR A 69 -0.81 20.73 -5.40
N GLU A 70 0.32 21.27 -4.94
CA GLU A 70 1.58 21.30 -5.70
C GLU A 70 2.02 19.90 -6.16
N ARG A 71 2.29 19.77 -7.46
CA ARG A 71 2.65 18.49 -8.12
C ARG A 71 3.86 17.82 -7.50
N TRP A 72 4.87 18.59 -7.08
CA TRP A 72 6.08 18.06 -6.46
C TRP A 72 5.80 17.37 -5.12
N VAL A 73 4.88 17.91 -4.32
CA VAL A 73 4.49 17.32 -3.03
C VAL A 73 3.69 16.03 -3.26
N GLN A 74 2.79 16.02 -4.24
CA GLN A 74 2.06 14.81 -4.62
C GLN A 74 3.00 13.72 -5.12
N THR A 75 3.95 14.05 -6.01
CA THR A 75 4.94 13.11 -6.54
C THR A 75 5.74 12.47 -5.40
N PHE A 76 6.18 13.29 -4.45
CA PHE A 76 6.97 12.81 -3.32
C PHE A 76 6.16 11.90 -2.40
N GLY A 77 4.91 12.25 -2.10
CA GLY A 77 4.01 11.41 -1.31
C GLY A 77 3.77 10.04 -1.96
N ILE A 78 3.50 10.01 -3.26
CA ILE A 78 3.30 8.76 -4.02
C ILE A 78 4.60 7.94 -4.03
N ALA A 79 5.75 8.56 -4.27
CA ALA A 79 7.04 7.87 -4.29
C ALA A 79 7.34 7.16 -2.96
N VAL A 80 7.07 7.83 -1.84
CA VAL A 80 7.26 7.25 -0.50
C VAL A 80 6.26 6.11 -0.24
N GLN A 81 5.02 6.18 -0.74
CA GLN A 81 4.08 5.06 -0.68
C GLN A 81 4.57 3.87 -1.51
N THR A 82 5.13 4.11 -2.70
CA THR A 82 5.69 3.06 -3.59
C THR A 82 6.84 2.31 -2.93
N VAL A 83 7.71 3.01 -2.21
CA VAL A 83 8.78 2.36 -1.41
C VAL A 83 8.16 1.42 -0.37
N GLY A 84 7.07 1.83 0.27
CA GLY A 84 6.33 0.97 1.19
C GLY A 84 5.74 -0.27 0.51
N TYR A 85 5.07 -0.10 -0.62
CA TYR A 85 4.52 -1.23 -1.40
C TYR A 85 5.59 -2.18 -1.92
N PHE A 86 6.75 -1.66 -2.30
CA PHE A 86 7.92 -2.48 -2.64
C PHE A 86 8.31 -3.39 -1.48
N PHE A 87 8.39 -2.86 -0.25
CA PHE A 87 8.67 -3.68 0.93
C PHE A 87 7.56 -4.71 1.23
N ILE A 88 6.28 -4.37 1.02
CA ILE A 88 5.18 -5.35 1.15
C ILE A 88 5.33 -6.48 0.13
N ALA A 89 5.49 -6.15 -1.15
CA ALA A 89 5.65 -7.15 -2.20
C ALA A 89 6.88 -8.03 -1.94
N PHE A 90 8.02 -7.42 -1.61
CA PHE A 90 9.25 -8.13 -1.25
C PHE A 90 9.09 -9.00 0.01
N SER A 91 8.19 -8.64 0.93
CA SER A 91 7.93 -9.42 2.14
C SER A 91 7.35 -10.82 1.83
N HIS A 92 6.58 -10.94 0.75
CA HIS A 92 5.97 -12.19 0.28
C HIS A 92 6.85 -12.94 -0.73
N THR A 93 7.82 -12.26 -1.37
CA THR A 93 8.73 -12.84 -2.36
C THR A 93 10.03 -13.35 -1.71
N ILE A 94 10.00 -14.50 -1.04
CA ILE A 94 11.22 -15.30 -0.77
C ILE A 94 11.15 -16.59 -1.61
N LYS A 95 11.15 -16.44 -2.93
CA LYS A 95 11.68 -17.38 -3.94
C LYS A 95 11.24 -16.89 -5.33
N SER A 96 12.21 -16.51 -6.16
CA SER A 96 12.04 -16.23 -7.60
C SER A 96 11.61 -14.81 -7.97
N PHE A 97 12.62 -13.95 -8.15
CA PHE A 97 12.54 -12.65 -8.84
C PHE A 97 12.15 -12.75 -10.33
N PHE A 98 11.93 -13.95 -10.87
CA PHE A 98 11.44 -14.15 -12.22
C PHE A 98 10.24 -15.12 -12.23
N PRO A 99 9.11 -14.75 -12.87
CA PRO A 99 7.96 -15.62 -13.01
C PRO A 99 8.33 -16.83 -13.89
N LYS A 100 8.11 -18.05 -13.39
CA LYS A 100 8.33 -19.29 -14.15
C LYS A 100 7.26 -19.53 -15.23
N SER A 101 6.18 -18.73 -15.27
CA SER A 101 5.02 -18.91 -16.16
C SER A 101 4.82 -17.72 -17.11
N ASN A 102 4.66 -18.03 -18.41
CA ASN A 102 4.50 -17.05 -19.50
C ASN A 102 3.23 -16.18 -19.38
N TYR A 103 2.17 -16.66 -18.72
CA TYR A 103 0.92 -15.89 -18.54
C TYR A 103 1.04 -14.77 -17.51
N LEU A 104 1.79 -15.00 -16.43
CA LEU A 104 2.06 -14.00 -15.39
C LEU A 104 2.93 -12.85 -15.89
N ARG A 105 3.83 -13.15 -16.84
CA ARG A 105 4.64 -12.13 -17.52
C ARG A 105 3.78 -11.17 -18.34
N SER A 106 2.69 -11.64 -18.95
CA SER A 106 1.80 -10.82 -19.78
C SER A 106 0.96 -9.83 -18.96
N ILE A 107 0.39 -10.28 -17.83
CA ILE A 107 -0.45 -9.43 -16.97
C ILE A 107 0.37 -8.32 -16.30
N GLY A 108 1.63 -8.59 -15.91
CA GLY A 108 2.53 -7.56 -15.35
C GLY A 108 3.02 -6.53 -16.37
N ILE A 109 2.96 -6.85 -17.67
CA ILE A 109 3.37 -5.96 -18.76
C ILE A 109 2.20 -5.11 -19.27
N MET A 110 0.96 -5.55 -19.05
CA MET A 110 -0.25 -4.86 -19.51
C MET A 110 -0.40 -3.40 -19.01
N PRO A 111 0.04 -3.02 -17.79
CA PRO A 111 0.02 -1.62 -17.40
C PRO A 111 1.00 -0.78 -18.24
N LEU A 112 2.19 -1.31 -18.54
CA LEU A 112 3.26 -0.59 -19.25
C LEU A 112 2.87 -0.16 -20.68
N PHE A 113 1.95 -0.86 -21.35
CA PHE A 113 1.57 -0.58 -22.74
C PHE A 113 0.36 0.35 -22.92
N LEU A 114 -0.36 0.69 -21.84
CA LEU A 114 -1.52 1.60 -21.89
C LEU A 114 -1.22 2.98 -21.27
N ILE A 115 -0.03 3.20 -20.71
CA ILE A 115 0.33 4.45 -20.04
C ILE A 115 0.93 5.42 -21.04
N SER A 116 0.26 6.55 -21.24
CA SER A 116 0.89 7.73 -21.82
C SER A 116 1.94 8.26 -20.83
N PHE A 117 3.22 8.31 -21.22
CA PHE A 117 4.39 8.72 -20.42
C PHE A 117 4.42 10.22 -20.06
N ILE A 118 3.28 10.81 -19.76
CA ILE A 118 3.13 12.27 -19.65
C ILE A 118 3.65 12.80 -18.29
N SER A 119 3.72 11.98 -17.23
CA SER A 119 4.10 12.44 -15.88
C SER A 119 4.75 11.36 -15.02
N ILE A 120 5.68 11.78 -14.13
CA ILE A 120 6.49 10.89 -13.29
C ILE A 120 5.61 10.11 -12.30
N GLU A 121 4.55 10.74 -11.80
CA GLU A 121 3.55 10.16 -10.90
C GLU A 121 2.89 8.93 -11.51
N ASN A 122 2.59 8.96 -12.80
CA ASN A 122 1.97 7.83 -13.51
C ASN A 122 2.92 6.64 -13.56
N ILE A 123 4.20 6.88 -13.87
CA ILE A 123 5.22 5.83 -13.89
C ILE A 123 5.32 5.17 -12.51
N ILE A 124 5.38 5.97 -11.44
CA ILE A 124 5.50 5.49 -10.06
C ILE A 124 4.25 4.71 -9.61
N ARG A 125 3.05 5.19 -9.94
CA ARG A 125 1.79 4.48 -9.63
C ARG A 125 1.67 3.16 -10.39
N SER A 126 2.11 3.10 -11.64
CA SER A 126 2.12 1.87 -12.41
C SER A 126 3.12 0.85 -11.89
N ILE A 127 4.30 1.28 -11.45
CA ILE A 127 5.26 0.43 -10.73
C ILE A 127 4.60 -0.13 -9.45
N SER A 128 3.94 0.74 -8.67
CA SER A 128 3.22 0.34 -7.46
C SER A 128 2.14 -0.71 -7.74
N PHE A 129 1.34 -0.49 -8.79
CA PHE A 129 0.31 -1.41 -9.23
C PHE A 129 0.89 -2.79 -9.56
N ILE A 130 1.97 -2.84 -10.35
CA ILE A 130 2.61 -4.10 -10.75
C ILE A 130 3.15 -4.84 -9.52
N LEU A 131 3.84 -4.14 -8.61
CA LEU A 131 4.38 -4.72 -7.38
C LEU A 131 3.29 -5.32 -6.50
N LEU A 132 2.19 -4.59 -6.30
CA LEU A 132 1.07 -5.02 -5.48
C LEU A 132 0.29 -6.17 -6.13
N ALA A 133 0.02 -6.09 -7.44
CA ALA A 133 -0.64 -7.16 -8.19
C ALA A 133 0.17 -8.46 -8.13
N TYR A 134 1.49 -8.37 -8.29
CA TYR A 134 2.37 -9.53 -8.16
C TYR A 134 2.33 -10.12 -6.75
N GLY A 135 2.47 -9.30 -5.71
CA GLY A 135 2.36 -9.76 -4.31
C GLY A 135 1.00 -10.40 -4.01
N ALA A 136 -0.08 -9.86 -4.59
CA ALA A 136 -1.43 -10.40 -4.43
C ALA A 136 -1.60 -11.77 -5.12
N ILE A 137 -1.02 -11.95 -6.32
CA ILE A 137 -1.09 -13.23 -7.02
C ILE A 137 -0.24 -14.29 -6.31
N GLU A 138 0.97 -13.94 -5.85
CA GLU A 138 1.85 -14.87 -5.14
C GLU A 138 1.21 -15.35 -3.83
N THR A 139 0.58 -14.43 -3.08
CA THR A 139 -0.16 -14.77 -1.87
C THR A 139 -1.39 -15.63 -2.15
N LEU A 140 -2.08 -15.41 -3.28
CA LEU A 140 -3.18 -16.27 -3.73
C LEU A 140 -2.70 -17.67 -4.13
N LEU A 141 -1.58 -17.80 -4.82
CA LEU A 141 -0.97 -19.10 -5.15
C LEU A 141 -0.54 -19.85 -3.89
N SER A 142 0.03 -19.13 -2.91
CA SER A 142 0.35 -19.69 -1.59
C SER A 142 -0.90 -20.19 -0.84
N TYR A 143 -2.05 -19.55 -1.03
CA TYR A 143 -3.32 -20.04 -0.51
C TYR A 143 -3.71 -21.38 -1.14
N PHE A 144 -3.65 -21.50 -2.46
CA PHE A 144 -3.97 -22.76 -3.14
C PHE A 144 -3.07 -23.92 -2.68
N ALA A 145 -1.80 -23.63 -2.39
CA ALA A 145 -0.85 -24.62 -1.88
C ALA A 145 -1.04 -24.96 -0.39
N SER A 146 -1.35 -23.98 0.47
CA SER A 146 -1.34 -24.15 1.94
C SER A 146 -2.72 -24.16 2.62
N ARG A 147 -3.80 -23.83 1.89
CA ARG A 147 -5.20 -23.67 2.36
C ARG A 147 -5.41 -22.81 3.62
N ARG A 148 -4.46 -21.93 3.96
CA ARG A 148 -4.57 -21.06 5.13
C ARG A 148 -5.50 -19.88 4.85
N LYS A 149 -6.61 -19.78 5.60
CA LYS A 149 -7.61 -18.69 5.47
C LYS A 149 -6.99 -17.28 5.59
N THR A 150 -5.89 -17.14 6.32
CA THR A 150 -5.15 -15.88 6.46
C THR A 150 -4.51 -15.39 5.16
N ALA A 151 -4.14 -16.29 4.24
CA ALA A 151 -3.51 -15.92 2.97
C ALA A 151 -4.49 -15.25 1.99
N ILE A 152 -5.76 -15.67 1.97
CA ILE A 152 -6.80 -15.02 1.15
C ILE A 152 -6.99 -13.57 1.59
N LEU A 153 -7.06 -13.34 2.90
CA LEU A 153 -7.30 -12.00 3.44
C LEU A 153 -6.15 -11.04 3.10
N VAL A 154 -4.90 -11.54 3.14
CA VAL A 154 -3.74 -10.79 2.66
C VAL A 154 -3.86 -10.49 1.17
N ALA A 155 -4.16 -11.50 0.34
CA ALA A 155 -4.30 -11.34 -1.10
C ALA A 155 -5.39 -10.31 -1.47
N CYS A 156 -6.54 -10.35 -0.79
CA CYS A 156 -7.61 -9.35 -0.95
C CYS A 156 -7.16 -7.94 -0.54
N GLY A 157 -6.42 -7.80 0.57
CA GLY A 157 -5.87 -6.50 0.99
C GLY A 157 -4.87 -5.92 -0.01
N LEU A 158 -4.00 -6.76 -0.58
CA LEU A 158 -3.05 -6.36 -1.63
C LEU A 158 -3.75 -5.99 -2.93
N TRP A 159 -4.79 -6.73 -3.32
CA TRP A 159 -5.63 -6.38 -4.47
C TRP A 159 -6.37 -5.05 -4.26
N ALA A 160 -6.90 -4.79 -3.07
CA ALA A 160 -7.54 -3.52 -2.75
C ALA A 160 -6.56 -2.34 -2.86
N LEU A 161 -5.32 -2.50 -2.38
CA LEU A 161 -4.26 -1.51 -2.55
C LEU A 161 -3.90 -1.29 -4.03
N ALA A 162 -3.77 -2.37 -4.81
CA ALA A 162 -3.49 -2.28 -6.25
C ALA A 162 -4.60 -1.54 -6.99
N ILE A 163 -5.87 -1.87 -6.72
CA ILE A 163 -7.03 -1.17 -7.28
C ILE A 163 -7.01 0.31 -6.88
N GLY A 164 -6.66 0.61 -5.63
CA GLY A 164 -6.50 2.00 -5.16
C GLY A 164 -5.46 2.78 -5.97
N GLU A 165 -4.28 2.20 -6.24
CA GLU A 165 -3.27 2.84 -7.09
C GLU A 165 -3.71 2.98 -8.54
N PHE A 166 -4.41 1.98 -9.09
CA PHE A 166 -4.95 2.01 -10.43
C PHE A 166 -6.01 3.11 -10.61
N LEU A 167 -6.95 3.23 -9.66
CA LEU A 167 -7.96 4.30 -9.65
C LEU A 167 -7.31 5.67 -9.53
N GLY A 168 -6.25 5.77 -8.75
CA GLY A 168 -5.50 7.00 -8.59
C GLY A 168 -4.72 7.41 -9.85
N TRP A 169 -4.25 6.46 -10.65
CA TRP A 169 -3.72 6.72 -11.99
C TRP A 169 -4.83 7.21 -12.93
N TYR A 170 -6.00 6.56 -12.92
CA TYR A 170 -7.13 6.94 -13.77
C TYR A 170 -7.60 8.38 -13.48
N TYR A 171 -7.65 8.80 -12.21
CA TYR A 171 -7.95 10.18 -11.83
C TYR A 171 -6.97 11.20 -12.43
N PHE A 172 -5.68 10.87 -12.51
CA PHE A 172 -4.68 11.77 -13.09
C PHE A 172 -4.88 11.97 -14.60
N VAL A 173 -5.35 10.94 -15.30
CA VAL A 173 -5.67 11.00 -16.75
C VAL A 173 -7.00 11.71 -17.00
N PHE A 174 -7.99 11.58 -16.11
CA PHE A 174 -9.31 12.21 -16.19
C PHE A 174 -9.63 13.00 -14.90
N PRO A 175 -9.25 14.28 -14.80
CA PRO A 175 -9.33 15.09 -13.57
C PRO A 175 -10.75 15.53 -13.16
N GLN A 176 -11.81 14.85 -13.60
CA GLN A 176 -13.18 15.10 -13.17
C GLN A 176 -13.79 13.85 -12.54
N SER A 177 -13.82 13.78 -11.19
CA SER A 177 -14.76 12.98 -10.39
C SER A 177 -14.25 12.64 -8.98
N ILE A 178 -15.21 12.22 -8.14
CA ILE A 178 -15.13 11.50 -6.84
C ILE A 178 -14.11 10.34 -6.80
N LEU A 179 -13.48 9.95 -7.92
CA LEU A 179 -12.56 8.83 -8.02
C LEU A 179 -11.31 8.95 -7.15
N ASN A 180 -10.82 10.16 -6.84
CA ASN A 180 -9.68 10.31 -5.93
C ASN A 180 -10.04 9.93 -4.48
N VAL A 181 -11.24 10.33 -4.03
CA VAL A 181 -11.79 9.92 -2.73
C VAL A 181 -11.95 8.39 -2.68
N VAL A 182 -12.47 7.79 -3.75
CA VAL A 182 -12.61 6.32 -3.86
C VAL A 182 -11.24 5.62 -3.87
N SER A 183 -10.24 6.19 -4.55
CA SER A 183 -8.86 5.68 -4.54
C SER A 183 -8.28 5.67 -3.12
N ILE A 184 -8.39 6.79 -2.39
CA ILE A 184 -7.85 6.85 -1.02
C ILE A 184 -8.63 5.91 -0.09
N ALA A 185 -9.97 5.86 -0.20
CA ALA A 185 -10.81 4.97 0.60
C ALA A 185 -10.48 3.48 0.36
N THR A 186 -10.28 3.08 -0.89
CA THR A 186 -9.89 1.70 -1.23
C THR A 186 -8.50 1.35 -0.72
N LYS A 187 -7.55 2.29 -0.72
CA LYS A 187 -6.23 2.08 -0.10
C LYS A 187 -6.34 1.86 1.41
N ILE A 188 -7.14 2.67 2.11
CA ILE A 188 -7.38 2.52 3.55
C ILE A 188 -8.04 1.18 3.85
N ALA A 189 -9.06 0.79 3.08
CA ALA A 189 -9.70 -0.52 3.21
C ALA A 189 -8.70 -1.68 3.02
N GLY A 190 -7.80 -1.56 2.04
CA GLY A 190 -6.71 -2.51 1.83
C GLY A 190 -5.76 -2.61 3.03
N LEU A 191 -5.34 -1.48 3.59
CA LEU A 191 -4.51 -1.45 4.81
C LEU A 191 -5.21 -2.11 6.00
N ILE A 192 -6.50 -1.84 6.21
CA ILE A 192 -7.30 -2.45 7.28
C ILE A 192 -7.41 -3.97 7.08
N MET A 193 -7.58 -4.46 5.85
CA MET A 193 -7.56 -5.90 5.58
C MET A 193 -6.21 -6.55 5.92
N LEU A 194 -5.10 -5.86 5.66
CA LEU A 194 -3.75 -6.33 6.01
C LEU A 194 -3.48 -6.31 7.52
N PHE A 195 -4.22 -5.54 8.31
CA PHE A 195 -4.08 -5.49 9.76
C PHE A 195 -4.39 -6.83 10.46
N ILE A 196 -5.46 -7.51 10.03
CA ILE A 196 -5.92 -8.76 10.64
C ILE A 196 -4.85 -9.88 10.59
N PRO A 197 -4.19 -10.15 9.44
CA PRO A 197 -3.11 -11.13 9.40
C PRO A 197 -1.85 -10.64 10.12
N VAL A 198 -1.51 -9.35 10.03
CA VAL A 198 -0.35 -8.76 10.72
C VAL A 198 -0.46 -8.86 12.24
N THR A 199 -1.65 -8.78 12.81
CA THR A 199 -1.88 -8.95 14.25
C THR A 199 -1.85 -10.42 14.68
N LYS A 200 -2.41 -11.36 13.90
CA LYS A 200 -2.47 -12.78 14.27
C LYS A 200 -1.12 -13.50 14.23
N VAL A 201 -0.24 -13.15 13.28
CA VAL A 201 1.08 -13.79 13.11
C VAL A 201 1.98 -13.63 14.35
N PRO A 202 2.18 -12.43 14.94
CA PRO A 202 2.97 -12.26 16.15
C PRO A 202 2.27 -12.79 17.41
N LEU A 203 0.94 -12.67 17.52
CA LEU A 203 0.19 -13.12 18.70
C LEU A 203 0.21 -14.65 18.90
N THR A 204 0.38 -15.44 17.85
CA THR A 204 0.42 -16.93 17.96
C THR A 204 1.73 -17.44 18.59
N LYS A 205 2.79 -16.62 18.65
CA LYS A 205 4.06 -16.97 19.29
C LYS A 205 4.27 -16.30 20.65
N ILE A 206 3.27 -15.60 21.18
CA ILE A 206 3.28 -15.20 22.59
C ILE A 206 3.01 -16.45 23.41
N LYS A 207 4.08 -17.24 23.67
CA LYS A 207 4.13 -17.96 24.93
C LYS A 207 4.21 -16.87 25.99
N PHE A 208 3.11 -16.65 26.71
CA PHE A 208 3.24 -16.06 28.03
C PHE A 208 4.18 -16.99 28.79
N ASP A 209 5.35 -16.49 29.19
CA ASP A 209 6.17 -17.20 30.16
C ASP A 209 5.31 -17.32 31.43
N GLU A 210 4.80 -18.52 31.66
CA GLU A 210 4.24 -18.95 32.92
C GLU A 210 5.42 -19.09 33.88
N ASN A 211 5.82 -17.99 34.52
CA ASN A 211 6.69 -18.01 35.70
C ASN A 211 6.42 -16.75 36.53
N ILE A 212 5.29 -16.79 37.25
CA ILE A 212 5.13 -16.19 38.58
C ILE A 212 4.73 -17.34 39.50
#